data_AF-A0A8T3KQZ7-F1
#
_entry.id   AF-A0A8T3KQZ7-F1
#
_cell.length_a   1.000
_cell.length_b   1.000
_cell.length_c   1.000
_cell.angle_alpha   90.00
_cell.angle_beta   90.00
_cell.angle_gamma   90.00
#
_symmetry.space_group_name_H-M   'P 1'
#
loop_
_entity.id
_entity.type
_entity.pdbx_description
1 polymer ?
#
loop_
_entity_poly.entity_id
_entity_poly.type
_entity_poly.pdbx_seq_one_letter_code
_entity_poly.pdbx_strand_id
1 'polypeptide(L)'
;MIILLSLVLLIVAGYIIAQKQLWGGDVGFFTVVIGGATLFMALVFWPVSYYSNMAHIQEYSAIKRTIEEARISDLSEVERAALTTTIISVNETLAGARYWNDTVFDIYIPDEFANLEPLK
;
A
#
# COMPACT_ATOMS: atom_id res chain seq x y z
N MET A 1 -6.16 1.13 9.36
CA MET A 1 -5.84 2.05 10.51
C MET A 1 -5.46 1.35 11.82
N ILE A 2 -5.90 0.10 12.02
CA ILE A 2 -5.81 -0.64 13.29
C ILE A 2 -4.34 -0.83 13.74
N ILE A 3 -3.42 -1.08 12.80
CA ILE A 3 -2.00 -1.28 13.11
C ILE A 3 -1.38 -0.06 13.79
N LEU A 4 -1.61 1.15 13.25
CA LEU A 4 -1.04 2.38 13.82
C LEU A 4 -1.56 2.62 15.25
N LEU A 5 -2.85 2.41 15.49
CA LEU A 5 -3.43 2.51 16.83
C LEU A 5 -2.82 1.50 17.79
N SER A 6 -2.62 0.25 17.34
CA SER A 6 -2.01 -0.79 18.16
C SER A 6 -0.56 -0.46 18.53
N LEU A 7 0.22 0.13 17.62
CA LEU A 7 1.58 0.60 17.87
C LEU A 7 1.60 1.74 18.91
N VAL A 8 0.69 2.70 18.80
CA VAL A 8 0.57 3.80 19.77
C VAL A 8 0.25 3.24 21.16
N LEU A 9 -0.72 2.33 21.26
CA LEU A 9 -1.07 1.69 22.53
C LEU A 9 0.11 0.92 23.14
N LEU A 10 0.88 0.22 22.31
CA LEU A 10 2.07 -0.52 22.74
C LEU A 10 3.17 0.41 23.27
N ILE A 11 3.40 1.56 22.63
CA ILE A 11 4.34 2.58 23.10
C ILE A 11 3.87 3.15 24.45
N VAL A 12 2.58 3.47 24.60
CA VAL A 12 2.02 3.98 25.86
C VAL A 12 2.19 2.96 26.98
N ALA A 13 1.88 1.68 26.72
CA ALA A 13 2.08 0.60 27.68
C ALA A 13 3.55 0.44 28.06
N GLY A 14 4.46 0.46 27.08
CA GLY A 14 5.91 0.43 27.31
C GLY A 14 6.38 1.59 28.19
N TYR A 15 5.86 2.80 27.95
CA TYR A 15 6.18 3.98 28.74
C TYR A 15 5.72 3.85 30.20
N ILE A 16 4.48 3.37 30.42
CA ILE A 16 3.96 3.13 31.77
C ILE A 16 4.80 2.09 32.53
N ILE A 17 5.25 1.04 31.84
CA ILE A 17 6.10 0.00 32.42
C ILE A 17 7.49 0.57 32.76
N ALA A 18 8.07 1.39 31.87
CA ALA A 18 9.37 2.02 32.07
C ALA A 18 9.41 2.92 33.32
N GLN A 19 8.29 3.55 33.68
CA GLN A 19 8.17 4.40 34.87
C GLN A 19 8.06 3.60 36.18
N LYS A 20 7.76 2.29 36.14
CA LYS A 20 7.69 1.47 37.34
C LYS A 20 9.09 0.96 37.70
N GLN A 21 9.59 1.33 38.88
CA GLN A 21 10.87 0.91 39.48
C GLN A 21 11.01 -0.61 39.77
N LEU A 22 10.05 -1.43 39.37
CA LEU A 22 10.11 -2.89 39.47
C LEU A 22 10.91 -3.47 38.30
N TRP A 23 11.13 -4.79 38.30
CA TRP A 23 11.97 -5.58 37.38
C TRP A 23 11.56 -5.58 35.88
N GLY A 24 11.00 -4.47 35.37
CA GLY A 24 10.58 -4.31 33.97
C GLY A 24 10.92 -2.95 33.34
N GLY A 25 11.63 -2.07 34.05
CA GLY A 25 11.98 -0.72 33.54
C GLY A 25 12.72 -0.76 32.19
N ASP A 26 13.74 -1.61 32.09
CA ASP A 26 14.51 -1.79 30.84
C ASP A 26 13.64 -2.33 29.70
N VAL A 27 12.75 -3.28 30.00
CA VAL A 27 11.82 -3.86 29.02
C VAL A 27 10.87 -2.79 28.48
N GLY A 28 10.34 -1.94 29.37
CA GLY A 28 9.50 -0.80 28.98
C GLY A 28 10.26 0.17 28.08
N PHE A 29 11.51 0.51 28.44
CA PHE A 29 12.35 1.39 27.64
C PHE A 29 12.60 0.84 26.23
N PHE A 30 13.03 -0.42 26.09
CA PHE A 30 13.23 -1.05 24.78
C PHE A 30 11.93 -1.12 23.96
N THR A 31 10.80 -1.39 24.62
CA THR A 31 9.49 -1.41 23.96
C THR A 31 9.13 -0.05 23.36
N VAL A 32 9.37 1.04 24.11
CA VAL A 32 9.14 2.41 23.61
C VAL A 32 10.07 2.74 22.45
N VAL A 33 11.36 2.40 22.55
CA VAL A 33 12.34 2.69 21.50
C VAL A 33 12.02 1.94 20.21
N ILE A 34 11.76 0.63 20.30
CA ILE A 34 11.45 -0.21 19.13
C ILE A 34 10.09 0.20 18.55
N GLY A 35 9.05 0.30 19.39
CA GLY A 35 7.72 0.71 18.94
C GLY A 35 7.72 2.09 18.31
N GLY A 36 8.45 3.05 18.90
CA GLY A 36 8.62 4.39 18.37
C GLY A 36 9.34 4.41 17.03
N ALA A 37 10.43 3.65 16.88
CA ALA A 37 11.15 3.53 15.62
C ALA A 37 10.27 2.89 14.53
N THR A 38 9.53 1.83 14.85
CA THR A 38 8.59 1.20 13.91
C THR A 38 7.46 2.14 13.52
N LEU A 39 6.88 2.88 14.47
CA LEU A 39 5.83 3.86 14.19
C LEU A 39 6.36 5.00 13.32
N PHE A 40 7.54 5.51 13.61
CA PHE A 40 8.18 6.54 12.80
C PHE A 40 8.38 6.07 11.35
N MET A 41 8.93 4.86 11.16
CA MET A 41 9.09 4.27 9.83
C MET A 41 7.73 4.11 9.13
N ALA A 42 6.72 3.58 9.83
CA ALA A 42 5.38 3.42 9.28
C ALA A 42 4.79 4.75 8.79
N LEU A 43 4.96 5.84 9.54
CA LEU A 43 4.49 7.18 9.17
C LEU A 43 5.26 7.79 7.99
N VAL A 44 6.54 7.45 7.81
CA VAL A 44 7.33 7.90 6.66
C VAL A 44 7.00 7.10 5.40
N PHE A 45 6.88 5.77 5.51
CA PHE A 45 6.57 4.91 4.36
C PHE A 45 5.13 5.02 3.88
N TRP A 46 4.21 5.37 4.78
CA TRP A 46 2.79 5.49 4.44
C TRP A 46 2.50 6.45 3.29
N PRO A 47 2.89 7.74 3.33
CA PRO A 47 2.63 8.65 2.22
C PRO A 47 3.34 8.20 0.94
N VAL A 48 4.57 7.68 1.05
CA VAL A 48 5.32 7.20 -0.12
C VAL A 48 4.57 6.09 -0.85
N SER A 49 4.10 5.09 -0.10
CA SER A 49 3.33 3.98 -0.67
C SER A 49 1.97 4.45 -1.19
N TYR A 50 1.26 5.27 -0.44
CA TYR A 50 -0.06 5.77 -0.82
C TYR A 50 -0.01 6.58 -2.13
N TYR A 51 0.91 7.54 -2.23
CA TYR A 51 1.04 8.36 -3.44
C TYR A 51 1.59 7.59 -4.63
N SER A 52 2.46 6.59 -4.41
CA SER A 52 2.90 5.69 -5.48
C SER A 52 1.71 4.89 -6.05
N ASN A 53 0.85 4.35 -5.19
CA ASN A 53 -0.35 3.65 -5.61
C ASN A 53 -1.34 4.59 -6.31
N MET A 54 -1.48 5.83 -5.83
CA MET A 54 -2.30 6.85 -6.50
C MET A 54 -1.79 7.18 -7.91
N ALA A 55 -0.47 7.18 -8.14
CA ALA A 55 0.10 7.35 -9.47
C ALA A 55 -0.29 6.19 -10.40
N HIS A 56 -0.27 4.94 -9.92
CA HIS A 56 -0.71 3.78 -10.69
C HIS A 56 -2.19 3.84 -11.08
N ILE A 57 -3.06 4.44 -10.27
CA ILE A 57 -4.46 4.68 -10.65
C ILE A 57 -4.55 5.64 -11.85
N GLN A 58 -3.73 6.69 -11.87
CA GLN A 58 -3.68 7.61 -13.01
C GLN A 58 -3.13 6.91 -14.26
N GLU A 59 -2.07 6.11 -14.12
CA GLU A 59 -1.51 5.30 -15.20
C GLU A 59 -2.55 4.33 -15.78
N TYR A 60 -3.31 3.64 -14.92
CA TYR A 60 -4.42 2.78 -15.33
C TYR A 60 -5.40 3.52 -16.24
N SER A 61 -5.80 4.75 -15.86
CA SER A 61 -6.75 5.53 -16.65
C SER A 61 -6.22 5.89 -18.04
N ALA A 62 -4.93 6.23 -18.14
CA ALA A 62 -4.28 6.53 -19.40
C ALA A 62 -4.15 5.28 -20.28
N ILE A 63 -3.72 4.15 -19.70
CA ILE A 63 -3.57 2.88 -20.41
C ILE A 63 -4.93 2.38 -20.92
N LYS A 64 -5.99 2.48 -20.10
CA LYS A 64 -7.35 2.12 -20.49
C LYS A 64 -7.79 2.88 -21.75
N ARG A 65 -7.56 4.19 -21.79
CA ARG A 65 -7.87 5.02 -22.97
C ARG A 65 -7.06 4.58 -24.19
N THR A 66 -5.76 4.32 -24.03
CA THR A 66 -4.91 3.84 -25.13
C THR A 66 -5.39 2.48 -25.67
N ILE A 67 -5.84 1.56 -24.82
CA ILE A 67 -6.41 0.28 -25.26
C ILE A 67 -7.70 0.50 -26.05
N GLU A 68 -8.57 1.40 -25.59
CA GLU A 68 -9.82 1.73 -26.28
C GLU A 68 -9.56 2.32 -27.67
N GLU A 69 -8.58 3.21 -27.81
CA GLU A 69 -8.15 3.77 -29.10
C GLU A 69 -7.50 2.72 -30.00
N ALA A 70 -6.63 1.87 -29.42
CA ALA A 70 -5.90 0.84 -30.16
C ALA A 70 -6.81 -0.30 -30.66
N ARG A 71 -8.00 -0.49 -30.08
CA ARG A 71 -9.00 -1.44 -30.58
C ARG A 71 -9.66 -0.99 -31.89
N ILE A 72 -9.61 0.30 -32.18
CA ILE A 72 -10.17 0.89 -33.40
C ILE A 72 -9.11 0.92 -34.51
N SER A 73 -7.83 0.74 -34.17
CA SER A 73 -6.72 0.69 -35.12
C SER A 73 -6.32 -0.74 -35.50
N ASP A 74 -5.76 -0.89 -36.71
CA ASP A 74 -5.28 -2.17 -37.22
C ASP A 74 -3.85 -2.43 -36.70
N LEU A 75 -3.74 -2.86 -35.45
CA LEU A 75 -2.46 -3.14 -34.79
C LEU A 75 -1.77 -4.37 -35.38
N SER A 76 -0.45 -4.27 -35.56
CA SER A 76 0.39 -5.42 -35.88
C SER A 76 0.42 -6.45 -34.73
N GLU A 77 0.79 -7.70 -35.03
CA GLU A 77 0.90 -8.75 -33.99
C GLU A 77 1.87 -8.40 -32.88
N VAL A 78 2.97 -7.71 -33.20
CA VAL A 78 3.98 -7.27 -32.23
C VAL A 78 3.41 -6.22 -31.28
N GLU A 79 2.69 -5.22 -31.82
CA GLU A 79 2.05 -4.18 -31.01
C GLU A 79 0.94 -4.76 -30.13
N ARG A 80 0.19 -5.75 -30.65
CA ARG A 80 -0.83 -6.47 -29.89
C ARG A 80 -0.23 -7.27 -28.73
N ALA A 81 0.90 -7.94 -28.95
CA ALA A 81 1.61 -8.66 -27.89
C ALA A 81 2.16 -7.71 -26.82
N ALA A 82 2.71 -6.56 -27.22
CA ALA A 82 3.19 -5.54 -26.31
C ALA A 82 2.04 -4.97 -25.45
N LEU A 83 0.90 -4.64 -26.08
CA LEU A 83 -0.29 -4.15 -25.38
C LEU A 83 -0.84 -5.20 -24.40
N THR A 84 -0.88 -6.46 -24.81
CA THR A 84 -1.33 -7.58 -23.95
C THR A 84 -0.43 -7.73 -22.72
N THR A 85 0.89 -7.59 -22.90
CA THR A 85 1.86 -7.64 -21.78
C THR A 85 1.61 -6.51 -20.79
N THR A 86 1.35 -5.30 -21.29
CA THR A 86 1.01 -4.14 -20.44
C THR A 86 -0.30 -4.38 -19.68
N ILE A 87 -1.34 -4.92 -20.33
CA ILE A 87 -2.62 -5.27 -19.70
C ILE A 87 -2.41 -6.25 -18.54
N ILE A 88 -1.60 -7.28 -18.74
CA ILE A 88 -1.30 -8.29 -17.71
C ILE A 88 -0.64 -7.62 -16.49
N SER A 89 0.39 -6.79 -16.73
CA SER A 89 1.13 -6.09 -15.66
C SER A 89 0.23 -5.16 -14.82
N VAL A 90 -0.64 -4.40 -15.49
CA VAL A 90 -1.60 -3.53 -14.81
C VAL A 90 -2.61 -4.35 -13.99
N ASN A 91 -3.12 -5.45 -14.54
CA ASN A 91 -4.06 -6.32 -13.85
C ASN A 91 -3.42 -7.03 -12.64
N GLU A 92 -2.15 -7.39 -12.71
CA GLU A 92 -1.39 -7.92 -11.58
C GLU A 92 -1.29 -6.89 -10.46
N THR A 93 -0.95 -5.65 -10.80
CA THR A 93 -0.85 -4.52 -9.85
C THR A 93 -2.20 -4.26 -9.19
N LEU A 94 -3.28 -4.25 -9.99
CA LEU A 94 -4.66 -4.10 -9.50
C LEU A 94 -5.05 -5.19 -8.52
N ALA A 95 -4.75 -6.45 -8.84
CA ALA A 95 -5.06 -7.59 -7.98
C ALA A 95 -4.27 -7.54 -6.66
N GLY A 96 -2.99 -7.17 -6.73
CA GLY A 96 -2.15 -6.97 -5.55
C GLY A 96 -2.68 -5.86 -4.65
N ALA A 97 -3.00 -4.69 -5.23
CA ALA A 97 -3.54 -3.56 -4.49
C ALA A 97 -4.88 -3.91 -3.81
N ARG A 98 -5.79 -4.58 -4.51
CA ARG A 98 -7.06 -5.05 -3.95
C ARG A 98 -6.85 -6.00 -2.76
N TYR A 99 -5.95 -6.97 -2.89
CA TYR A 99 -5.62 -7.86 -1.78
C TYR A 99 -5.15 -7.07 -0.55
N TRP A 100 -4.21 -6.13 -0.72
CA TRP A 100 -3.67 -5.36 0.40
C TRP A 100 -4.66 -4.38 1.01
N ASN A 101 -5.57 -3.80 0.21
CA ASN A 101 -6.65 -2.94 0.68
C ASN A 101 -7.62 -3.69 1.61
N ASP A 102 -7.83 -4.99 1.40
CA ASP A 102 -8.66 -5.85 2.27
C ASP A 102 -7.94 -6.29 3.58
N THR A 103 -6.66 -5.94 3.76
CA THR A 103 -5.89 -6.32 4.97
C THR A 103 -5.83 -5.20 6.01
N VAL A 104 -5.19 -5.48 7.14
CA VAL A 104 -4.84 -4.48 8.16
C VAL A 104 -3.87 -3.38 7.68
N PHE A 105 -3.30 -3.53 6.48
CA PHE A 105 -2.47 -2.55 5.78
C PHE A 105 -3.28 -1.70 4.78
N ASP A 106 -4.61 -1.75 4.84
CA ASP A 106 -5.56 -0.91 4.12
C ASP A 106 -5.09 0.53 3.89
N ILE A 107 -4.56 1.19 4.92
CA ILE A 107 -4.16 2.60 4.86
C ILE A 107 -3.15 2.91 3.75
N TYR A 108 -2.31 1.94 3.38
CA TYR A 108 -1.25 2.15 2.39
C TYR A 108 -1.77 2.10 0.96
N ILE A 109 -2.99 1.59 0.75
CA ILE A 109 -3.60 1.42 -0.56
C ILE A 109 -4.83 2.34 -0.67
N PRO A 110 -4.90 3.22 -1.67
CA PRO A 110 -6.09 4.02 -1.94
C PRO A 110 -7.33 3.15 -2.23
N ASP A 111 -8.48 3.49 -1.64
CA ASP A 111 -9.74 2.75 -1.80
C ASP A 111 -10.26 2.74 -3.25
N GLU A 112 -9.78 3.65 -4.08
CA GLU A 112 -10.11 3.73 -5.50
C GLU A 112 -9.75 2.43 -6.24
N PHE A 113 -8.73 1.68 -5.81
CA PHE A 113 -8.37 0.37 -6.38
C PHE A 113 -9.49 -0.67 -6.27
N ALA A 114 -10.35 -0.59 -5.26
CA ALA A 114 -11.48 -1.49 -5.13
C ALA A 114 -12.46 -1.34 -6.30
N ASN A 115 -12.61 -0.12 -6.83
CA ASN A 115 -13.59 0.22 -7.86
C ASN A 115 -13.09 0.00 -9.30
N LEU A 116 -11.78 -0.17 -9.51
CA LEU A 116 -11.20 -0.35 -10.84
C LEU A 116 -11.41 -1.76 -11.36
N GLU A 117 -11.93 -1.91 -12.57
CA GLU A 117 -12.11 -3.23 -13.20
C GLU A 117 -10.84 -3.72 -13.88
N PRO A 118 -10.62 -5.05 -13.98
CA PRO A 118 -9.53 -5.59 -14.81
C PRO A 118 -9.65 -5.13 -16.26
N LEU A 119 -8.52 -4.71 -16.83
CA LEU A 119 -8.42 -4.37 -18.25
C LEU A 119 -8.56 -5.65 -19.10
N LYS A 120 -9.23 -5.50 -20.25
CA LYS A 120 -9.46 -6.56 -21.24
C LYS A 120 -8.87 -6.15 -22.58
#